data_AF-A0A239L953-F1
#
_entry.id   AF-A0A239L953-F1
#
_cell.length_a   1.000
_cell.length_b   1.000
_cell.length_c   1.000
_cell.angle_alpha   90.00
_cell.angle_beta   90.00
_cell.angle_gamma   90.00
#
_symmetry.space_group_name_H-M   'P 1'
#
loop_
_entity.id
_entity.type
_entity.pdbx_description
1 polymer ?
#
loop_
_entity_poly.entity_id
_entity_poly.type
_entity_poly.pdbx_seq_one_letter_code
_entity_poly.pdbx_strand_id
1 'polypeptide(L)'
;MIKANDPSLHSWIEIDPESDFPIQNLPFGVFQTADRDPRVGVAIGEYILDLCELGSRGFFELIDFDPNVFHRPSLNDFLAYGKPVWRAVRNRVSDLLRNDNDEICGDSDLIRKCLVLQQAAQMLLPVKVRNYTDFYSSLEHATNVGTMFRDPKQALLPNWKHLPVGYHGRASSIVVSGTPIHRPKGQIKAPDMDVPVFGPTRQLDFELEVAFITGKETQLGQSIPPHEAEEYIFGLVLFNDWSARDIQSWEYVPLGPFLGKSFASSISPWVVTLDALAPLKVKGPVQDPKPLPYLQFLGHHNYDIQLEVLLQPENRPATSVCRSNYKYLYWNMHQQLAHQSSNGCNIQVGDLYASGTISGADKGSYGSMLELTWRGTQPLQLADGSERSFVEDFDTVIMRGYGQHHGIRIGFGEVRSRVLPAV
;
A
#
# COMPACT_ATOMS: atom_id res chain seq x y z
N MET A 1 -18.88 0.22 18.21
CA MET A 1 -19.31 0.69 16.88
C MET A 1 -18.40 1.86 16.50
N ILE A 2 -17.86 1.89 15.28
CA ILE A 2 -16.98 2.98 14.82
C ILE A 2 -17.89 4.08 14.28
N LYS A 3 -18.07 5.19 15.01
CA LYS A 3 -19.04 6.24 14.67
C LYS A 3 -18.73 6.86 13.31
N ALA A 4 -17.46 7.09 13.01
CA ALA A 4 -17.00 7.66 11.75
C ALA A 4 -17.38 6.84 10.50
N ASN A 5 -17.82 5.58 10.65
CA ASN A 5 -18.24 4.74 9.53
C ASN A 5 -19.74 4.86 9.21
N ASP A 6 -20.48 5.69 9.95
CA ASP A 6 -21.90 5.90 9.68
C ASP A 6 -22.07 6.53 8.28
N PRO A 7 -22.77 5.84 7.36
CA PRO A 7 -22.92 6.31 5.99
C PRO A 7 -23.80 7.56 5.86
N SER A 8 -24.52 7.95 6.92
CA SER A 8 -25.34 9.17 6.95
C SER A 8 -24.56 10.43 7.31
N LEU A 9 -23.28 10.31 7.70
CA LEU A 9 -22.46 11.47 8.04
C LEU A 9 -22.12 12.29 6.79
N HIS A 10 -22.25 13.60 6.92
CA HIS A 10 -21.88 14.60 5.93
C HIS A 10 -20.93 15.62 6.54
N SER A 11 -19.97 16.10 5.75
CA SER A 11 -19.07 17.17 6.19
C SER A 11 -19.66 18.55 5.92
N TRP A 12 -19.25 19.55 6.70
CA TRP A 12 -19.44 20.96 6.31
C TRP A 12 -18.52 21.37 5.14
N ILE A 13 -17.51 20.55 4.81
CA ILE A 13 -16.73 20.67 3.57
C ILE A 13 -17.54 20.05 2.43
N GLU A 14 -17.67 20.77 1.32
CA GLU A 14 -18.23 20.22 0.09
C GLU A 14 -17.23 19.22 -0.51
N ILE A 15 -17.69 17.98 -0.71
CA ILE A 15 -16.85 16.86 -1.15
C ILE A 15 -17.50 16.24 -2.39
N ASP A 16 -16.72 16.09 -3.45
CA ASP A 16 -17.13 15.35 -4.65
C ASP A 16 -17.56 13.92 -4.26
N PRO A 17 -18.75 13.43 -4.69
CA PRO A 17 -19.19 12.06 -4.41
C PRO A 17 -18.22 10.96 -4.86
N GLU A 18 -17.40 11.22 -5.88
CA GLU A 18 -16.37 10.33 -6.39
C GLU A 18 -15.01 10.54 -5.72
N SER A 19 -14.90 11.48 -4.78
CA SER A 19 -13.67 11.71 -4.01
C SER A 19 -13.24 10.44 -3.27
N ASP A 20 -11.94 10.20 -3.26
CA ASP A 20 -11.35 9.15 -2.43
C ASP A 20 -11.49 9.46 -0.93
N PHE A 21 -11.72 10.71 -0.55
CA PHE A 21 -11.60 11.19 0.83
C PHE A 21 -12.91 11.76 1.39
N PRO A 22 -14.02 11.00 1.45
CA PRO A 22 -15.20 11.43 2.20
C PRO A 22 -14.93 11.38 3.71
N ILE A 23 -15.89 11.91 4.49
CA ILE A 23 -15.83 11.91 5.97
C ILE A 23 -15.77 10.50 6.58
N GLN A 24 -16.15 9.46 5.83
CA GLN A 24 -16.03 8.06 6.23
C GLN A 24 -14.63 7.48 6.00
N ASN A 25 -13.77 8.11 5.19
CA ASN A 25 -12.42 7.62 4.94
C ASN A 25 -11.41 8.14 5.96
N LEU A 26 -11.14 9.45 6.00
CA LEU A 26 -10.21 10.07 6.96
C LEU A 26 -8.85 9.34 7.10
N PRO A 27 -8.09 9.16 6.01
CA PRO A 27 -6.78 8.52 6.09
C PRO A 27 -5.74 9.48 6.67
N PHE A 28 -4.73 8.92 7.33
CA PHE A 28 -3.65 9.69 7.96
C PHE A 28 -2.44 9.78 7.04
N GLY A 29 -1.76 10.92 7.04
CA GLY A 29 -0.55 11.13 6.26
C GLY A 29 0.35 12.18 6.90
N VAL A 30 1.53 12.36 6.31
CA VAL A 30 2.47 13.40 6.72
C VAL A 30 2.66 14.35 5.55
N PHE A 31 2.53 15.63 5.82
CA PHE A 31 2.67 16.68 4.82
C PHE A 31 3.54 17.81 5.36
N GLN A 32 4.03 18.62 4.43
CA GLN A 32 4.65 19.91 4.71
C GLN A 32 4.16 20.94 3.69
N THR A 33 4.26 22.22 4.03
CA THR A 33 4.05 23.33 3.09
C THR A 33 5.29 24.22 3.08
N ALA A 34 5.34 25.21 2.18
CA ALA A 34 6.50 26.11 2.10
C ALA A 34 6.79 26.86 3.42
N ASP A 35 5.78 27.06 4.25
CA ASP A 35 5.81 27.80 5.52
C ASP A 35 5.70 26.90 6.77
N ARG A 36 5.58 25.58 6.61
CA ARG A 36 5.30 24.65 7.71
C ARG A 36 6.15 23.39 7.62
N ASP A 37 6.86 23.10 8.72
CA ASP A 37 7.61 21.86 8.92
C ASP A 37 6.71 20.60 8.82
N PRO A 38 7.29 19.41 8.53
CA PRO A 38 6.58 18.14 8.47
C PRO A 38 5.66 17.87 9.67
N ARG A 39 4.39 17.53 9.39
CA ARG A 39 3.36 17.30 10.40
C ARG A 39 2.30 16.33 9.91
N VAL A 40 1.53 15.80 10.87
CA VAL A 40 0.46 14.84 10.62
C VAL A 40 -0.81 15.56 10.16
N GLY A 41 -1.45 15.02 9.13
CA GLY A 41 -2.74 15.48 8.64
C GLY A 41 -3.69 14.34 8.30
N VAL A 42 -4.95 14.70 8.09
CA VAL A 42 -6.01 13.79 7.62
C VAL A 42 -6.61 14.34 6.33
N ALA A 43 -6.71 13.51 5.30
CA ALA A 43 -7.34 13.93 4.04
C ALA A 43 -8.87 14.01 4.17
N ILE A 44 -9.45 15.07 3.59
CA ILE A 44 -10.91 15.28 3.51
C ILE A 44 -11.23 16.11 2.26
N GLY A 45 -11.96 15.52 1.30
CA GLY A 45 -12.15 16.11 -0.03
C GLY A 45 -10.82 16.45 -0.69
N GLU A 46 -10.66 17.71 -1.12
CA GLU A 46 -9.41 18.25 -1.69
C GLU A 46 -8.46 18.86 -0.64
N TYR A 47 -8.80 18.73 0.64
CA TYR A 47 -8.09 19.35 1.75
C TYR A 47 -7.35 18.32 2.61
N ILE A 48 -6.43 18.85 3.41
CA ILE A 48 -5.76 18.19 4.51
C ILE A 48 -6.14 18.95 5.78
N LEU A 49 -6.72 18.25 6.75
CA LEU A 49 -6.91 18.75 8.10
C LEU A 49 -5.61 18.59 8.89
N ASP A 50 -5.00 19.71 9.27
CA ASP A 50 -3.74 19.80 10.04
C ASP A 50 -3.98 19.40 11.51
N LEU A 51 -3.60 18.17 11.87
CA LEU A 51 -3.80 17.67 13.24
C LEU A 51 -2.85 18.33 14.25
N CYS A 52 -1.71 18.85 13.80
CA CYS A 52 -0.80 19.60 14.66
C CYS A 52 -1.45 20.92 15.10
N GLU A 53 -2.07 21.64 14.16
CA GLU A 53 -2.81 22.87 14.47
C GLU A 53 -3.95 22.59 15.46
N LEU A 54 -4.75 21.54 15.22
CA LEU A 54 -5.84 21.16 16.12
C LEU A 54 -5.33 20.71 17.50
N GLY A 55 -4.26 19.92 17.55
CA GLY A 55 -3.64 19.47 18.79
C GLY A 55 -3.15 20.63 19.66
N SER A 56 -2.53 21.64 19.06
CA SER A 56 -2.05 22.83 19.78
C SER A 56 -3.16 23.68 20.40
N ARG A 57 -4.41 23.50 19.95
CA ARG A 57 -5.60 24.24 20.38
C ARG A 57 -6.51 23.44 21.32
N GLY A 58 -6.10 22.25 21.73
CA GLY A 58 -6.83 21.46 22.72
C GLY A 58 -8.00 20.63 22.17
N PHE A 59 -8.14 20.48 20.84
CA PHE A 59 -9.25 19.72 20.25
C PHE A 59 -9.26 18.22 20.60
N PHE A 60 -8.17 17.71 21.18
CA PHE A 60 -7.99 16.33 21.59
C PHE A 60 -7.80 16.14 23.10
N GLU A 61 -8.06 17.15 23.93
CA GLU A 61 -7.84 17.10 25.40
C GLU A 61 -8.59 15.98 26.14
N LEU A 62 -9.68 15.48 25.55
CA LEU A 62 -10.48 14.39 26.12
C LEU A 62 -9.96 12.98 25.77
N ILE A 63 -8.85 12.88 25.04
CA ILE A 63 -8.24 11.62 24.63
C ILE A 63 -6.89 11.51 25.34
N ASP A 64 -6.63 10.36 25.97
CA ASP A 64 -5.42 10.12 26.76
C ASP A 64 -4.19 9.84 25.85
N PHE A 65 -3.63 10.90 25.27
CA PHE A 65 -2.36 10.90 24.53
C PHE A 65 -1.76 12.32 24.46
N ASP A 66 -0.49 12.44 24.07
CA ASP A 66 0.16 13.74 23.84
C ASP A 66 -0.02 14.20 22.38
N PRO A 67 -0.80 15.27 22.09
CA PRO A 67 -1.01 15.74 20.72
C PRO A 67 0.25 16.26 20.02
N ASN A 68 1.37 16.48 20.74
CA ASN A 68 2.64 16.86 20.13
C ASN A 68 3.18 15.81 19.15
N VAL A 69 2.70 14.57 19.21
CA VAL A 69 3.01 13.53 18.21
C VAL A 69 2.55 13.90 16.79
N PHE A 70 1.63 14.85 16.64
CA PHE A 70 1.25 15.37 15.33
C PHE A 70 2.26 16.36 14.75
N HIS A 71 3.15 16.93 15.56
CA HIS A 71 4.28 17.74 15.11
C HIS A 71 5.53 16.88 14.89
N ARG A 72 5.39 15.82 14.09
CA ARG A 72 6.45 14.86 13.78
C ARG A 72 6.53 14.61 12.27
N PRO A 73 7.73 14.28 11.75
CA PRO A 73 7.92 13.95 10.33
C PRO A 73 7.47 12.53 9.97
N SER A 74 6.83 11.79 10.89
CA SER A 74 6.30 10.45 10.65
C SER A 74 5.17 10.14 11.64
N LEU A 75 4.28 9.22 11.26
CA LEU A 75 3.17 8.77 12.12
C LEU A 75 3.63 7.90 13.30
N ASN A 76 4.88 7.40 13.32
CA ASN A 76 5.31 6.35 14.26
C ASN A 76 4.98 6.66 15.73
N ASP A 77 5.21 7.89 16.20
CA ASP A 77 4.94 8.27 17.58
C ASP A 77 3.43 8.24 17.90
N PHE A 78 2.59 8.66 16.94
CA PHE A 78 1.14 8.53 17.05
C PHE A 78 0.70 7.06 17.00
N LEU A 79 1.29 6.26 16.10
CA LEU A 79 0.97 4.85 15.98
C LEU A 79 1.25 4.10 17.28
N ALA A 80 2.34 4.43 18.00
CA ALA A 80 2.70 3.77 19.25
C ALA A 80 1.63 3.83 20.36
N TYR A 81 0.66 4.75 20.29
CA TYR A 81 -0.47 4.81 21.23
C TYR A 81 -1.51 3.69 21.06
N GLY A 82 -1.49 2.96 19.96
CA GLY A 82 -2.38 1.82 19.76
C GLY A 82 -3.81 2.17 19.31
N LYS A 83 -4.53 1.12 18.89
CA LYS A 83 -5.87 1.17 18.30
C LYS A 83 -6.91 1.99 19.07
N PRO A 84 -6.98 1.98 20.41
CA PRO A 84 -7.93 2.81 21.15
C PRO A 84 -7.77 4.30 20.85
N VAL A 85 -6.53 4.80 20.82
CA VAL A 85 -6.23 6.22 20.55
C VAL A 85 -6.45 6.54 19.07
N TRP A 86 -6.01 5.66 18.15
CA TRP A 86 -6.25 5.86 16.71
C TRP A 86 -7.74 6.05 16.41
N ARG A 87 -8.58 5.18 16.99
CA ARG A 87 -10.04 5.23 16.84
C ARG A 87 -10.65 6.46 17.50
N ALA A 88 -10.18 6.83 18.69
CA ALA A 88 -10.66 8.02 19.39
C ALA A 88 -10.37 9.30 18.58
N VAL A 89 -9.14 9.44 18.07
CA VAL A 89 -8.75 10.57 17.22
C VAL A 89 -9.56 10.58 15.93
N ARG A 90 -9.72 9.43 15.26
CA ARG A 90 -10.54 9.32 14.04
C ARG A 90 -11.99 9.75 14.27
N ASN A 91 -12.62 9.29 15.36
CA ASN A 91 -13.98 9.70 15.69
C ASN A 91 -14.05 11.19 16.01
N ARG A 92 -13.07 11.74 16.73
CA ARG A 92 -13.02 13.18 17.03
C ARG A 92 -12.85 14.02 15.77
N VAL A 93 -11.97 13.61 14.86
CA VAL A 93 -11.79 14.27 13.55
C VAL A 93 -13.09 14.20 12.74
N SER A 94 -13.75 13.05 12.71
CA SER A 94 -15.06 12.92 12.07
C SER A 94 -16.08 13.87 12.72
N ASP A 95 -16.17 13.92 14.05
CA ASP A 95 -17.08 14.80 14.78
C ASP A 95 -16.84 16.29 14.45
N LEU A 96 -15.58 16.72 14.41
CA LEU A 96 -15.20 18.10 14.06
C LEU A 96 -15.50 18.47 12.61
N LEU A 97 -15.55 17.48 11.71
CA LEU A 97 -15.82 17.68 10.29
C LEU A 97 -17.31 17.59 9.94
N ARG A 98 -18.17 17.14 10.87
CA ARG A 98 -19.62 16.98 10.62
C ARG A 98 -20.31 18.30 10.38
N ASN A 99 -21.23 18.34 9.43
CA ASN A 99 -22.02 19.52 9.08
C ASN A 99 -22.85 20.13 10.23
N ASP A 100 -23.10 19.38 11.30
CA ASP A 100 -23.81 19.81 12.50
C ASP A 100 -22.89 20.16 13.68
N ASN A 101 -21.57 20.25 13.46
CA ASN A 101 -20.58 20.68 14.44
C ASN A 101 -20.01 22.07 14.07
N ASP A 102 -20.12 23.03 14.98
CA ASP A 102 -19.72 24.42 14.79
C ASP A 102 -18.35 24.78 15.40
N GLU A 103 -17.66 23.82 16.04
CA GLU A 103 -16.39 24.07 16.73
C GLU A 103 -15.28 24.56 15.79
N ILE A 104 -15.31 24.13 14.52
CA ILE A 104 -14.41 24.62 13.47
C ILE A 104 -15.18 25.44 12.42
N CYS A 105 -16.32 24.94 11.92
CA CYS A 105 -16.96 25.53 10.74
C CYS A 105 -17.48 26.97 10.95
N GLY A 106 -17.68 27.38 12.21
CA GLY A 106 -18.07 28.74 12.57
C GLY A 106 -16.91 29.76 12.63
N ASP A 107 -15.65 29.32 12.59
CA ASP A 107 -14.47 30.17 12.73
C ASP A 107 -13.64 30.17 11.43
N SER A 108 -13.83 31.21 10.60
CA SER A 108 -13.13 31.34 9.33
C SER A 108 -11.61 31.45 9.44
N ASP A 109 -11.09 31.97 10.56
CA ASP A 109 -9.65 32.10 10.76
C ASP A 109 -9.05 30.76 11.21
N LEU A 110 -9.78 29.98 12.00
CA LEU A 110 -9.39 28.61 12.32
C LEU A 110 -9.40 27.73 11.08
N ILE A 111 -10.46 27.77 10.27
CA ILE A 111 -10.56 27.03 9.00
C ILE A 111 -9.33 27.27 8.13
N ARG A 112 -8.93 28.54 7.93
CA ARG A 112 -7.74 28.90 7.14
C ARG A 112 -6.43 28.33 7.71
N LYS A 113 -6.35 28.16 9.03
CA LYS A 113 -5.16 27.64 9.70
C LYS A 113 -5.10 26.12 9.66
N CYS A 114 -6.23 25.44 9.85
CA CYS A 114 -6.28 23.99 9.98
C CYS A 114 -6.61 23.25 8.68
N LEU A 115 -7.16 23.90 7.64
CA LEU A 115 -7.35 23.29 6.33
C LEU A 115 -6.31 23.78 5.33
N VAL A 116 -5.62 22.83 4.71
CA VAL A 116 -4.63 23.07 3.66
C VAL A 116 -5.10 22.37 2.39
N LEU A 117 -5.07 23.07 1.25
CA LEU A 117 -5.35 22.43 -0.04
C LEU A 117 -4.28 21.36 -0.33
N GLN A 118 -4.69 20.14 -0.71
CA GLN A 118 -3.74 19.05 -1.01
C GLN A 118 -2.72 19.44 -2.08
N GLN A 119 -3.14 20.19 -3.10
CA GLN A 119 -2.25 20.69 -4.16
C GLN A 119 -1.19 21.69 -3.69
N ALA A 120 -1.38 22.32 -2.53
CA ALA A 120 -0.43 23.25 -1.93
C ALA A 120 0.53 22.57 -0.95
N ALA A 121 0.32 21.27 -0.67
CA ALA A 121 1.11 20.48 0.25
C ALA A 121 2.04 19.53 -0.49
N GLN A 122 3.23 19.33 0.07
CA GLN A 122 4.10 18.23 -0.30
C GLN A 122 3.85 17.07 0.65
N MET A 123 3.40 15.93 0.12
CA MET A 123 3.26 14.70 0.88
C MET A 123 4.63 14.04 1.10
N LEU A 124 4.80 13.46 2.29
CA LEU A 124 6.01 12.74 2.71
C LEU A 124 5.69 11.26 2.96
N LEU A 125 6.73 10.45 3.21
CA LEU A 125 6.52 9.08 3.68
C LEU A 125 5.73 9.11 5.00
N PRO A 126 4.61 8.36 5.10
CA PRO A 126 3.75 8.42 6.29
C PRO A 126 4.42 7.83 7.53
N VAL A 127 5.35 6.89 7.37
CA VAL A 127 6.08 6.28 8.47
C VAL A 127 7.57 6.22 8.16
N LYS A 128 8.39 6.28 9.21
CA LYS A 128 9.76 5.82 9.16
C LYS A 128 9.75 4.29 9.18
N VAL A 129 9.87 3.68 8.00
CA VAL A 129 9.88 2.23 7.85
C VAL A 129 11.16 1.68 8.48
N ARG A 130 11.02 0.84 9.50
CA ARG A 130 12.16 0.18 10.16
C ARG A 130 12.49 -1.14 9.48
N ASN A 131 11.47 -1.98 9.30
CA ASN A 131 11.56 -3.23 8.56
C ASN A 131 10.51 -3.24 7.45
N TYR A 132 10.88 -3.86 6.34
CA TYR A 132 10.00 -4.15 5.22
C TYR A 132 10.08 -5.65 4.92
N THR A 133 8.93 -6.30 4.92
CA THR A 133 8.78 -7.67 4.42
C THR A 133 7.82 -7.66 3.24
N ASP A 134 8.18 -8.39 2.20
CA ASP A 134 7.34 -8.60 1.04
C ASP A 134 6.84 -10.04 1.03
N PHE A 135 5.52 -10.23 0.97
CA PHE A 135 4.91 -11.55 0.88
C PHE A 135 4.73 -11.98 -0.58
N TYR A 136 4.15 -13.16 -0.77
CA TYR A 136 3.91 -13.72 -2.10
C TYR A 136 2.54 -14.40 -2.14
N SER A 137 1.49 -13.64 -1.83
CA SER A 137 0.21 -14.18 -1.35
C SER A 137 -0.92 -14.33 -2.38
N SER A 138 -0.71 -13.91 -3.63
CA SER A 138 -1.65 -14.17 -4.74
C SER A 138 -1.38 -15.55 -5.35
N LEU A 139 -2.41 -16.39 -5.39
CA LEU A 139 -2.34 -17.74 -5.96
C LEU A 139 -2.12 -17.69 -7.47
N GLU A 140 -2.84 -16.78 -8.13
CA GLU A 140 -2.78 -16.53 -9.56
C GLU A 140 -1.39 -16.05 -9.96
N HIS A 141 -0.85 -15.06 -9.26
CA HIS A 141 0.51 -14.56 -9.51
C HIS A 141 1.55 -15.67 -9.36
N ALA A 142 1.50 -16.40 -8.24
CA ALA A 142 2.41 -17.51 -7.97
C ALA A 142 2.33 -18.61 -9.05
N THR A 143 1.12 -18.90 -9.54
CA THR A 143 0.87 -19.88 -10.60
C THR A 143 1.37 -19.37 -11.96
N ASN A 144 1.12 -18.10 -12.30
CA ASN A 144 1.57 -17.49 -13.55
C ASN A 144 3.10 -17.51 -13.65
N VAL A 145 3.78 -16.95 -12.64
CA VAL A 145 5.25 -16.95 -12.58
C VAL A 145 5.78 -18.39 -12.59
N GLY A 146 5.18 -19.26 -11.78
CA GLY A 146 5.52 -20.68 -11.77
C GLY A 146 5.46 -21.34 -13.15
N THR A 147 4.40 -21.06 -13.91
CA THR A 147 4.17 -21.60 -15.26
C THR A 147 5.19 -21.09 -16.29
N MET A 148 5.70 -19.87 -16.13
CA MET A 148 6.71 -19.29 -17.02
C MET A 148 8.12 -19.87 -16.83
N PHE A 149 8.41 -20.37 -15.62
CA PHE A 149 9.74 -20.83 -15.24
C PHE A 149 9.84 -22.34 -14.98
N ARG A 150 8.70 -23.05 -14.84
CA ARG A 150 8.61 -24.48 -14.53
C ARG A 150 7.53 -25.15 -15.39
N ASP A 151 7.43 -26.47 -15.30
CA ASP A 151 6.28 -27.20 -15.84
C ASP A 151 4.97 -26.64 -15.24
N PRO A 152 3.95 -26.30 -16.06
CA PRO A 152 2.66 -25.81 -15.56
C PRO A 152 2.03 -26.71 -14.47
N LYS A 153 2.24 -28.02 -14.51
CA LYS A 153 1.75 -28.97 -13.49
C LYS A 153 2.47 -28.84 -12.14
N GLN A 154 3.61 -28.17 -12.13
CA GLN A 154 4.46 -27.88 -10.96
C GLN A 154 4.66 -26.37 -10.79
N ALA A 155 3.70 -25.57 -11.26
CA ALA A 155 3.80 -24.11 -11.21
C ALA A 155 3.99 -23.62 -9.77
N LEU A 156 3.25 -24.16 -8.80
CA LEU A 156 3.42 -23.85 -7.38
C LEU A 156 4.44 -24.78 -6.72
N LEU A 157 5.34 -24.19 -5.94
CA LEU A 157 6.20 -24.97 -5.04
C LEU A 157 5.36 -25.58 -3.92
N PRO A 158 5.76 -26.75 -3.38
CA PRO A 158 4.95 -27.49 -2.41
C PRO A 158 4.57 -26.67 -1.17
N ASN A 159 5.46 -25.81 -0.69
CA ASN A 159 5.28 -25.01 0.53
C ASN A 159 4.24 -23.88 0.38
N TRP A 160 3.96 -23.39 -0.83
CA TRP A 160 3.24 -22.13 -1.04
C TRP A 160 1.82 -22.15 -0.46
N LYS A 161 1.13 -23.30 -0.51
CA LYS A 161 -0.21 -23.47 0.08
C LYS A 161 -0.20 -23.81 1.58
N HIS A 162 0.96 -23.95 2.19
CA HIS A 162 1.09 -24.29 3.62
C HIS A 162 1.53 -23.12 4.50
N LEU A 163 2.17 -22.09 3.92
CA LEU A 163 2.58 -20.88 4.62
C LEU A 163 2.56 -19.68 3.66
N PRO A 164 2.31 -18.45 4.15
CA PRO A 164 2.49 -17.24 3.37
C PRO A 164 3.98 -16.97 3.18
N VAL A 165 4.53 -17.42 2.04
CA VAL A 165 5.92 -17.19 1.69
C VAL A 165 6.19 -15.68 1.65
N GLY A 166 7.34 -15.26 2.17
CA GLY A 166 7.80 -13.88 2.09
C GLY A 166 9.31 -13.78 2.29
N TYR A 167 9.85 -12.59 2.05
CA TYR A 167 11.26 -12.28 2.20
C TYR A 167 11.46 -10.86 2.77
N HIS A 168 12.63 -10.60 3.35
CA HIS A 168 12.96 -9.27 3.82
C HIS A 168 13.29 -8.36 2.63
N GLY A 169 12.49 -7.31 2.46
CA GLY A 169 12.73 -6.28 1.47
C GLY A 169 13.70 -5.21 1.99
N ARG A 170 13.89 -4.14 1.19
CA ARG A 170 14.80 -3.04 1.55
C ARG A 170 14.05 -1.79 2.00
N ALA A 171 14.01 -1.56 3.31
CA ALA A 171 13.32 -0.39 3.87
C ALA A 171 13.89 0.97 3.39
N SER A 172 15.21 1.07 3.17
CA SER A 172 15.86 2.35 2.84
C SER A 172 15.53 2.90 1.46
N SER A 173 15.01 2.07 0.55
CA SER A 173 14.67 2.41 -0.83
C SER A 173 13.16 2.57 -1.04
N ILE A 174 12.38 2.59 0.03
CA ILE A 174 10.95 2.91 -0.04
C ILE A 174 10.80 4.42 -0.18
N VAL A 175 10.10 4.85 -1.23
CA VAL A 175 9.88 6.25 -1.56
C VAL A 175 8.39 6.58 -1.63
N VAL A 176 8.04 7.84 -1.34
CA VAL A 176 6.65 8.30 -1.44
C VAL A 176 6.27 8.53 -2.91
N SER A 177 5.00 8.34 -3.23
CA SER A 177 4.37 8.74 -4.50
C SER A 177 4.87 10.09 -5.02
N GLY A 178 5.13 10.17 -6.31
CA GLY A 178 5.71 11.34 -7.00
C GLY A 178 7.23 11.30 -7.11
N THR A 179 7.92 10.45 -6.33
CA THR A 179 9.37 10.30 -6.42
C THR A 179 9.75 9.55 -7.72
N PRO A 180 10.53 10.15 -8.64
CA PRO A 180 11.00 9.43 -9.81
C PRO A 180 12.03 8.35 -9.42
N ILE A 181 12.09 7.28 -10.20
CA ILE A 181 13.04 6.18 -9.97
C ILE A 181 13.97 6.05 -11.18
N HIS A 182 15.25 5.77 -10.96
CA HIS A 182 16.17 5.48 -12.06
C HIS A 182 16.12 3.99 -12.41
N ARG A 183 16.11 3.68 -13.71
CA ARG A 183 16.32 2.32 -14.21
C ARG A 183 17.62 1.76 -13.63
N PRO A 184 17.58 0.64 -12.90
CA PRO A 184 18.78 0.09 -12.28
C PRO A 184 19.72 -0.51 -13.32
N LYS A 185 21.03 -0.47 -13.00
CA LYS A 185 22.06 -1.27 -13.67
C LYS A 185 22.36 -2.49 -12.80
N GLY A 186 22.69 -3.60 -13.44
CA GLY A 186 23.07 -4.83 -12.74
C GLY A 186 23.66 -5.88 -13.66
N GLN A 187 23.98 -7.05 -13.09
CA GLN A 187 24.39 -8.20 -13.89
C GLN A 187 23.17 -8.87 -14.51
N ILE A 188 23.27 -9.17 -15.80
CA ILE A 188 22.23 -9.83 -16.58
C ILE A 188 22.85 -11.03 -17.30
N LYS A 189 22.20 -12.19 -17.21
CA LYS A 189 22.60 -13.39 -17.94
C LYS A 189 21.40 -14.01 -18.63
N ALA A 190 21.24 -13.74 -19.93
CA ALA A 190 20.25 -14.43 -20.74
C ALA A 190 20.68 -15.89 -21.01
N PRO A 191 19.74 -16.79 -21.34
CA PRO A 191 20.04 -18.22 -21.54
C PRO A 191 21.08 -18.51 -22.64
N ASP A 192 21.19 -17.63 -23.63
CA ASP A 192 22.10 -17.71 -24.77
C ASP A 192 23.48 -17.08 -24.51
N MET A 193 23.70 -16.50 -23.32
CA MET A 193 24.97 -15.88 -22.94
C MET A 193 25.85 -16.86 -22.15
N ASP A 194 27.13 -16.96 -22.51
CA ASP A 194 28.11 -17.77 -21.76
C ASP A 194 28.49 -17.13 -20.42
N VAL A 195 28.62 -15.80 -20.37
CA VAL A 195 28.98 -15.00 -19.18
C VAL A 195 27.99 -13.85 -18.97
N PRO A 196 27.74 -13.41 -17.72
CA PRO A 196 26.88 -12.25 -17.48
C PRO A 196 27.49 -10.96 -18.03
N VAL A 197 26.63 -10.01 -18.39
CA VAL A 197 27.00 -8.63 -18.76
C VAL A 197 26.53 -7.66 -17.68
N PHE A 198 27.18 -6.51 -17.55
CA PHE A 198 26.74 -5.43 -16.67
C PHE A 198 26.12 -4.29 -17.48
N GLY A 199 24.90 -3.87 -17.13
CA GLY A 199 24.21 -2.81 -17.85
C GLY A 199 22.83 -2.51 -17.29
N PRO A 200 22.08 -1.57 -17.90
CA PRO A 200 20.70 -1.27 -17.51
C PRO A 200 19.79 -2.48 -17.71
N THR A 201 18.84 -2.69 -16.79
CA THR A 201 17.80 -3.71 -16.95
C THR A 201 16.99 -3.48 -18.22
N ARG A 202 16.71 -4.57 -18.94
CA ARG A 202 15.84 -4.61 -20.12
C ARG A 202 14.42 -5.07 -19.79
N GLN A 203 14.20 -5.50 -18.55
CA GLN A 203 12.93 -6.05 -18.06
C GLN A 203 12.53 -5.35 -16.75
N LEU A 204 12.38 -4.02 -16.82
CA LEU A 204 11.85 -3.23 -15.70
C LEU A 204 10.35 -3.40 -15.61
N ASP A 205 9.86 -3.63 -14.41
CA ASP A 205 8.49 -4.05 -14.16
C ASP A 205 7.94 -3.37 -12.90
N PHE A 206 6.61 -3.26 -12.84
CA PHE A 206 5.88 -2.91 -11.63
C PHE A 206 5.32 -4.18 -10.99
N GLU A 207 5.02 -4.10 -9.70
CA GLU A 207 4.21 -5.10 -9.00
C GLU A 207 3.08 -4.40 -8.25
N LEU A 208 1.84 -4.65 -8.67
CA LEU A 208 0.65 -4.10 -8.02
C LEU A 208 0.47 -4.74 -6.65
N GLU A 209 0.64 -3.95 -5.60
CA GLU A 209 0.54 -4.44 -4.23
C GLU A 209 -0.21 -3.49 -3.32
N VAL A 210 -0.57 -4.02 -2.15
CA VAL A 210 -1.05 -3.25 -1.01
C VAL A 210 -0.20 -3.67 0.18
N ALA A 211 0.25 -2.70 0.97
CA ALA A 211 1.03 -2.96 2.17
C ALA A 211 0.28 -2.51 3.42
N PHE A 212 0.40 -3.30 4.48
CA PHE A 212 -0.11 -2.93 5.79
C PHE A 212 1.00 -2.38 6.68
N ILE A 213 0.64 -1.42 7.53
CA ILE A 213 1.54 -0.77 8.49
C ILE A 213 1.18 -1.21 9.89
N THR A 214 2.16 -1.65 10.67
CA THR A 214 1.95 -2.01 12.07
C THR A 214 2.03 -0.78 12.98
N GLY A 215 1.15 -0.72 13.97
CA GLY A 215 1.12 0.34 14.99
C GLY A 215 1.38 -0.15 16.42
N LYS A 216 1.54 -1.46 16.62
CA LYS A 216 1.87 -2.07 17.91
C LYS A 216 3.08 -2.97 17.76
N GLU A 217 3.92 -3.01 18.78
CA GLU A 217 5.13 -3.83 18.80
C GLU A 217 4.97 -5.11 19.63
N THR A 218 5.86 -6.08 19.37
CA THR A 218 6.06 -7.26 20.20
C THR A 218 7.49 -7.31 20.73
N GLN A 219 7.72 -8.04 21.82
CA GLN A 219 9.08 -8.37 22.25
C GLN A 219 9.62 -9.54 21.43
N LEU A 220 10.95 -9.63 21.29
CA LEU A 220 11.60 -10.77 20.67
C LEU A 220 11.21 -12.07 21.41
N GLY A 221 10.80 -13.08 20.66
CA GLY A 221 10.27 -14.34 21.17
C GLY A 221 8.75 -14.39 21.32
N GLN A 222 8.03 -13.27 21.15
CA GLN A 222 6.56 -13.25 21.16
C GLN A 222 6.00 -13.42 19.75
N SER A 223 4.89 -14.15 19.66
CA SER A 223 4.15 -14.38 18.43
C SER A 223 2.75 -13.79 18.51
N ILE A 224 2.18 -13.46 17.34
CA ILE A 224 0.84 -12.88 17.21
C ILE A 224 -0.06 -13.94 16.57
N PRO A 225 -1.14 -14.41 17.22
CA PRO A 225 -2.10 -15.27 16.55
C PRO A 225 -2.98 -14.48 15.57
N PRO A 226 -3.54 -15.10 14.51
CA PRO A 226 -4.31 -14.38 13.47
C PRO A 226 -5.48 -13.54 14.01
N HIS A 227 -6.13 -13.98 15.09
CA HIS A 227 -7.27 -13.27 15.69
C HIS A 227 -6.86 -11.99 16.43
N GLU A 228 -5.58 -11.82 16.77
CA GLU A 228 -5.04 -10.59 17.39
C GLU A 228 -4.42 -9.64 16.37
N ALA A 229 -4.11 -10.10 15.14
CA ALA A 229 -3.38 -9.32 14.15
C ALA A 229 -4.00 -7.93 13.86
N GLU A 230 -5.32 -7.81 13.91
CA GLU A 230 -6.02 -6.53 13.71
C GLU A 230 -5.70 -5.46 14.76
N GLU A 231 -5.22 -5.85 15.93
CA GLU A 231 -4.82 -4.93 16.99
C GLU A 231 -3.40 -4.38 16.76
N TYR A 232 -2.65 -5.03 15.87
CA TYR A 232 -1.29 -4.64 15.49
C TYR A 232 -1.24 -3.82 14.20
N ILE A 233 -2.24 -3.94 13.33
CA ILE A 233 -2.27 -3.28 12.03
C ILE A 233 -3.04 -1.96 12.14
N PHE A 234 -2.37 -0.86 11.79
CA PHE A 234 -2.98 0.47 11.77
C PHE A 234 -3.84 0.68 10.52
N GLY A 235 -3.27 0.40 9.35
CA GLY A 235 -3.92 0.68 8.08
C GLY A 235 -3.12 0.17 6.89
N LEU A 236 -3.65 0.47 5.71
CA LEU A 236 -3.16 0.01 4.41
C LEU A 236 -2.70 1.19 3.54
N VAL A 237 -1.74 0.94 2.66
CA VAL A 237 -1.28 1.83 1.59
C VAL A 237 -1.17 1.05 0.28
N LEU A 238 -1.31 1.74 -0.86
CA LEU A 238 -0.91 1.18 -2.15
C LEU A 238 0.62 1.05 -2.18
N PHE A 239 1.11 -0.01 -2.80
CA PHE A 239 2.53 -0.34 -2.86
C PHE A 239 2.89 -0.79 -4.28
N ASN A 240 4.01 -0.29 -4.79
CA ASN A 240 4.61 -0.74 -6.04
C ASN A 240 6.02 -1.27 -5.76
N ASP A 241 6.19 -2.59 -5.84
CA ASP A 241 7.50 -3.20 -5.70
C ASP A 241 8.24 -3.30 -7.04
N TRP A 242 8.98 -2.23 -7.38
CA TRP A 242 9.66 -2.15 -8.66
C TRP A 242 10.65 -3.28 -8.83
N SER A 243 10.62 -3.88 -10.02
CA SER A 243 11.31 -5.14 -10.26
C SER A 243 12.13 -5.10 -11.54
N ALA A 244 13.42 -5.44 -11.45
CA ALA A 244 14.29 -5.65 -12.59
C ALA A 244 14.45 -7.16 -12.84
N ARG A 245 13.57 -7.73 -13.68
CA ARG A 245 13.36 -9.19 -13.78
C ARG A 245 14.56 -9.96 -14.29
N ASP A 246 15.33 -9.35 -15.18
CA ASP A 246 16.54 -9.94 -15.77
C ASP A 246 17.72 -9.96 -14.79
N ILE A 247 17.87 -8.93 -13.97
CA ILE A 247 18.79 -8.91 -12.82
C ILE A 247 18.35 -9.96 -11.80
N GLN A 248 17.07 -9.94 -11.40
CA GLN A 248 16.49 -10.84 -10.42
C GLN A 248 16.68 -12.31 -10.82
N SER A 249 16.40 -12.66 -12.08
CA SER A 249 16.49 -14.03 -12.59
C SER A 249 17.91 -14.61 -12.49
N TRP A 250 18.94 -13.76 -12.57
CA TRP A 250 20.33 -14.17 -12.45
C TRP A 250 20.79 -14.31 -11.00
N GLU A 251 20.35 -13.43 -10.10
CA GLU A 251 20.86 -13.37 -8.72
C GLU A 251 20.11 -14.25 -7.70
N TYR A 252 18.82 -14.56 -7.94
CA TYR A 252 17.93 -14.96 -6.84
C TYR A 252 18.19 -16.36 -6.28
N VAL A 253 18.92 -17.22 -7.00
CA VAL A 253 19.20 -18.58 -6.53
C VAL A 253 20.51 -18.60 -5.75
N PRO A 254 20.53 -19.10 -4.49
CA PRO A 254 19.42 -19.67 -3.72
C PRO A 254 18.78 -18.70 -2.70
N LEU A 255 19.24 -17.45 -2.63
CA LEU A 255 18.99 -16.57 -1.47
C LEU A 255 17.74 -15.68 -1.58
N GLY A 256 17.03 -15.74 -2.71
CA GLY A 256 15.88 -14.90 -2.99
C GLY A 256 16.24 -13.57 -3.67
N PRO A 257 15.23 -12.74 -3.98
CA PRO A 257 15.41 -11.46 -4.67
C PRO A 257 16.28 -10.48 -3.86
N PHE A 258 17.13 -9.70 -4.54
CA PHE A 258 18.00 -8.71 -3.88
C PHE A 258 18.11 -7.40 -4.67
N LEU A 259 19.06 -7.25 -5.60
CA LEU A 259 19.23 -6.04 -6.41
C LEU A 259 18.16 -5.89 -7.47
N GLY A 260 17.49 -6.98 -7.86
CA GLY A 260 16.32 -6.98 -8.69
C GLY A 260 15.10 -6.28 -8.06
N LYS A 261 15.16 -5.93 -6.77
CA LYS A 261 14.06 -5.29 -6.00
C LYS A 261 14.51 -4.03 -5.25
N SER A 262 15.65 -4.10 -4.56
CA SER A 262 16.10 -3.08 -3.59
C SER A 262 16.47 -1.70 -4.16
N PHE A 263 16.32 -1.46 -5.47
CA PHE A 263 16.60 -0.17 -6.08
C PHE A 263 15.49 0.85 -5.84
N ALA A 264 14.23 0.41 -5.74
CA ALA A 264 13.10 1.26 -5.37
C ALA A 264 11.86 0.42 -5.02
N SER A 265 11.11 0.85 -4.01
CA SER A 265 9.69 0.51 -3.88
C SER A 265 8.91 1.80 -3.61
N SER A 266 7.71 1.96 -4.15
CA SER A 266 6.94 3.21 -4.02
C SER A 266 5.65 3.00 -3.23
N ILE A 267 5.25 3.96 -2.40
CA ILE A 267 4.02 3.88 -1.58
C ILE A 267 3.11 5.09 -1.71
N SER A 268 1.79 4.88 -1.58
CA SER A 268 0.85 5.99 -1.46
C SER A 268 1.04 6.73 -0.13
N PRO A 269 0.84 8.06 -0.09
CA PRO A 269 1.14 8.87 1.10
C PRO A 269 0.07 8.76 2.19
N TRP A 270 -1.15 8.37 1.82
CA TRP A 270 -2.29 8.28 2.73
C TRP A 270 -2.46 6.85 3.25
N VAL A 271 -2.41 6.69 4.57
CA VAL A 271 -2.66 5.43 5.25
C VAL A 271 -4.14 5.32 5.61
N VAL A 272 -4.86 4.48 4.87
CA VAL A 272 -6.28 4.22 5.11
C VAL A 272 -6.39 3.23 6.27
N THR A 273 -7.03 3.64 7.37
CA THR A 273 -7.06 2.83 8.59
C THR A 273 -7.91 1.57 8.42
N LEU A 274 -7.60 0.50 9.17
CA LEU A 274 -8.46 -0.69 9.17
C LEU A 274 -9.88 -0.39 9.67
N ASP A 275 -10.03 0.61 10.54
CA ASP A 275 -11.34 1.09 10.97
C ASP A 275 -12.15 1.64 9.78
N ALA A 276 -11.54 2.41 8.87
CA ALA A 276 -12.19 2.89 7.64
C ALA A 276 -12.61 1.75 6.71
N LEU A 277 -11.78 0.70 6.64
CA LEU A 277 -11.97 -0.44 5.74
C LEU A 277 -12.91 -1.51 6.33
N ALA A 278 -13.29 -1.42 7.60
CA ALA A 278 -14.12 -2.41 8.26
C ALA A 278 -15.43 -2.76 7.50
N PRO A 279 -16.16 -1.81 6.87
CA PRO A 279 -17.34 -2.11 6.06
C PRO A 279 -17.05 -2.90 4.77
N LEU A 280 -15.79 -2.94 4.33
CA LEU A 280 -15.36 -3.58 3.09
C LEU A 280 -14.89 -5.03 3.31
N LYS A 281 -14.98 -5.56 4.53
CA LYS A 281 -14.57 -6.93 4.86
C LYS A 281 -15.41 -7.95 4.11
N VAL A 282 -14.75 -8.86 3.41
CA VAL A 282 -15.36 -9.94 2.64
C VAL A 282 -14.69 -11.28 2.94
N LYS A 283 -15.35 -12.36 2.54
CA LYS A 283 -14.76 -13.70 2.58
C LYS A 283 -13.63 -13.78 1.55
N GLY A 284 -12.49 -14.33 1.95
CA GLY A 284 -11.38 -14.62 1.05
C GLY A 284 -11.54 -15.93 0.25
N PRO A 285 -10.55 -16.26 -0.59
CA PRO A 285 -10.49 -17.53 -1.30
C PRO A 285 -10.53 -18.73 -0.35
N VAL A 286 -11.02 -19.87 -0.85
CA VAL A 286 -11.01 -21.14 -0.09
C VAL A 286 -9.58 -21.67 -0.02
N GLN A 287 -9.09 -21.91 1.18
CA GLN A 287 -7.77 -22.50 1.40
C GLN A 287 -7.84 -24.03 1.41
N ASP A 288 -7.35 -24.65 0.34
CA ASP A 288 -7.15 -26.09 0.19
C ASP A 288 -5.69 -26.39 -0.21
N PRO A 289 -4.91 -27.14 0.61
CA PRO A 289 -5.29 -27.77 1.88
C PRO A 289 -5.61 -26.78 3.00
N LYS A 290 -6.33 -27.25 4.02
CA LYS A 290 -6.56 -26.48 5.25
C LYS A 290 -5.21 -26.15 5.91
N PRO A 291 -4.90 -24.87 6.22
CA PRO A 291 -3.65 -24.52 6.88
C PRO A 291 -3.51 -25.12 8.28
N LEU A 292 -2.27 -25.16 8.78
CA LEU A 292 -1.99 -25.53 10.16
C LEU A 292 -2.73 -24.61 11.16
N PRO A 293 -3.06 -25.10 12.38
CA PRO A 293 -3.88 -24.36 13.34
C PRO A 293 -3.45 -22.92 13.62
N TYR A 294 -2.14 -22.64 13.66
CA TYR A 294 -1.63 -21.28 13.93
C TYR A 294 -1.95 -20.25 12.84
N LEU A 295 -2.34 -20.68 11.64
CA LEU A 295 -2.77 -19.82 10.53
C LEU A 295 -4.28 -19.84 10.32
N GLN A 296 -5.04 -20.61 11.10
CA GLN A 296 -6.50 -20.64 10.98
C GLN A 296 -7.11 -19.38 11.59
N PHE A 297 -8.17 -18.88 10.98
CA PHE A 297 -8.91 -17.69 11.41
C PHE A 297 -10.42 -17.91 11.26
N LEU A 298 -11.23 -17.08 11.90
CA LEU A 298 -12.68 -17.09 11.83
C LEU A 298 -13.20 -15.73 11.36
N GLY A 299 -14.19 -15.72 10.46
CA GLY A 299 -14.77 -14.48 9.95
C GLY A 299 -14.16 -14.01 8.63
N HIS A 300 -14.35 -12.72 8.33
CA HIS A 300 -13.96 -12.09 7.06
C HIS A 300 -12.72 -11.22 7.27
N HIS A 301 -11.63 -11.56 6.58
CA HIS A 301 -10.32 -10.90 6.73
C HIS A 301 -9.71 -10.46 5.40
N ASN A 302 -10.43 -10.63 4.29
CA ASN A 302 -10.10 -10.02 3.00
C ASN A 302 -10.94 -8.74 2.85
N TYR A 303 -10.54 -7.85 1.95
CA TYR A 303 -11.21 -6.57 1.74
C TYR A 303 -11.53 -6.38 0.25
N ASP A 304 -12.73 -5.92 -0.04
CA ASP A 304 -13.13 -5.55 -1.41
C ASP A 304 -12.57 -4.17 -1.74
N ILE A 305 -11.35 -4.15 -2.25
CA ILE A 305 -10.62 -2.96 -2.68
C ILE A 305 -10.29 -3.15 -4.15
N GLN A 306 -10.96 -2.40 -5.00
CA GLN A 306 -10.69 -2.35 -6.43
C GLN A 306 -9.34 -1.68 -6.64
N LEU A 307 -8.52 -2.26 -7.52
CA LEU A 307 -7.17 -1.78 -7.81
C LEU A 307 -7.02 -1.58 -9.32
N GLU A 308 -6.37 -0.49 -9.72
CA GLU A 308 -6.08 -0.19 -11.12
C GLU A 308 -4.62 0.23 -11.27
N VAL A 309 -3.97 -0.25 -12.34
CA VAL A 309 -2.66 0.24 -12.78
C VAL A 309 -2.81 0.92 -14.13
N LEU A 310 -2.35 2.16 -14.18
CA LEU A 310 -2.24 2.96 -15.40
C LEU A 310 -0.77 3.05 -15.80
N LEU A 311 -0.49 2.86 -17.08
CA LEU A 311 0.82 3.13 -17.68
C LEU A 311 0.70 4.35 -18.59
N GLN A 312 1.52 5.36 -18.34
CA GLN A 312 1.48 6.63 -19.05
C GLN A 312 2.85 6.94 -19.69
N PRO A 313 2.98 6.84 -21.02
CA PRO A 313 4.17 7.31 -21.71
C PRO A 313 4.34 8.83 -21.60
N GLU A 314 5.57 9.31 -21.78
CA GLU A 314 5.87 10.74 -21.66
C GLU A 314 5.03 11.58 -22.63
N ASN A 315 4.31 12.57 -22.09
CA ASN A 315 3.42 13.46 -22.85
C ASN A 315 2.31 12.73 -23.64
N ARG A 316 1.93 11.52 -23.22
CA ARG A 316 0.85 10.73 -23.83
C ARG A 316 -0.26 10.42 -22.82
N PRO A 317 -1.48 10.07 -23.27
CA PRO A 317 -2.55 9.61 -22.40
C PRO A 317 -2.17 8.33 -21.64
N ALA A 318 -2.66 8.20 -20.42
CA ALA A 318 -2.50 6.98 -19.64
C ALA A 318 -3.41 5.85 -20.16
N THR A 319 -2.92 4.61 -20.11
CA THR A 319 -3.69 3.39 -20.44
C THR A 319 -3.86 2.54 -19.20
N SER A 320 -5.09 2.11 -18.90
CA SER A 320 -5.34 1.09 -17.87
C SER A 320 -4.84 -0.27 -18.35
N VAL A 321 -3.76 -0.76 -17.75
CA VAL A 321 -3.12 -2.03 -18.11
C VAL A 321 -3.51 -3.18 -17.16
N CYS A 322 -3.98 -2.86 -15.96
CA CYS A 322 -4.46 -3.86 -14.99
C CYS A 322 -5.64 -3.31 -14.19
N ARG A 323 -6.68 -4.14 -14.01
CA ARG A 323 -7.77 -3.95 -13.05
C ARG A 323 -7.94 -5.22 -12.23
N SER A 324 -7.59 -5.15 -10.96
CA SER A 324 -7.57 -6.28 -10.04
C SER A 324 -8.32 -5.94 -8.75
N ASN A 325 -8.22 -6.80 -7.74
CA ASN A 325 -8.85 -6.57 -6.45
C ASN A 325 -8.07 -7.23 -5.31
N TYR A 326 -7.88 -6.50 -4.21
CA TYR A 326 -7.20 -7.02 -3.02
C TYR A 326 -7.84 -8.28 -2.44
N LYS A 327 -9.16 -8.50 -2.65
CA LYS A 327 -9.87 -9.67 -2.14
C LYS A 327 -9.36 -11.00 -2.71
N TYR A 328 -8.61 -10.99 -3.81
CA TYR A 328 -8.07 -12.20 -4.44
C TYR A 328 -6.90 -12.83 -3.68
N LEU A 329 -6.30 -12.13 -2.70
CA LEU A 329 -5.20 -12.70 -1.92
C LEU A 329 -5.62 -13.98 -1.19
N TYR A 330 -4.87 -15.05 -1.45
CA TYR A 330 -5.09 -16.36 -0.84
C TYR A 330 -4.68 -16.37 0.63
N TRP A 331 -3.57 -15.72 0.96
CA TRP A 331 -3.14 -15.45 2.34
C TRP A 331 -3.50 -14.01 2.70
N ASN A 332 -4.30 -13.82 3.74
CA ASN A 332 -4.66 -12.48 4.21
C ASN A 332 -3.61 -11.92 5.19
N MET A 333 -3.69 -10.61 5.44
CA MET A 333 -2.76 -9.89 6.33
C MET A 333 -2.71 -10.43 7.77
N HIS A 334 -3.78 -11.05 8.27
CA HIS A 334 -3.78 -11.65 9.60
C HIS A 334 -2.89 -12.90 9.63
N GLN A 335 -2.96 -13.72 8.58
CA GLN A 335 -2.11 -14.90 8.43
C GLN A 335 -0.65 -14.50 8.15
N GLN A 336 -0.44 -13.47 7.33
CA GLN A 336 0.89 -12.92 7.03
C GLN A 336 1.60 -12.48 8.30
N LEU A 337 0.97 -11.63 9.12
CA LEU A 337 1.55 -11.15 10.37
C LEU A 337 1.73 -12.27 11.41
N ALA A 338 0.79 -13.22 11.47
CA ALA A 338 0.91 -14.38 12.34
C ALA A 338 2.09 -15.27 11.94
N HIS A 339 2.30 -15.50 10.65
CA HIS A 339 3.45 -16.24 10.16
C HIS A 339 4.76 -15.51 10.44
N GLN A 340 4.81 -14.20 10.15
CA GLN A 340 5.99 -13.37 10.36
C GLN A 340 6.53 -13.49 11.79
N SER A 341 5.64 -13.42 12.78
CA SER A 341 5.99 -13.45 14.21
C SER A 341 6.05 -14.88 14.80
N SER A 342 5.70 -15.91 14.03
CA SER A 342 5.55 -17.29 14.57
C SER A 342 6.84 -17.90 15.12
N ASN A 343 8.00 -17.45 14.63
CA ASN A 343 9.32 -17.88 15.13
C ASN A 343 9.86 -16.97 16.25
N GLY A 344 9.07 -16.01 16.72
CA GLY A 344 9.48 -15.01 17.70
C GLY A 344 10.13 -13.75 17.10
N CYS A 345 10.10 -13.56 15.77
CA CYS A 345 10.48 -12.28 15.16
C CYS A 345 9.61 -11.16 15.74
N ASN A 346 10.26 -10.14 16.30
CA ASN A 346 9.58 -9.02 16.91
C ASN A 346 9.04 -8.06 15.82
N ILE A 347 7.80 -7.61 16.02
CA ILE A 347 7.15 -6.61 15.19
C ILE A 347 7.40 -5.24 15.81
N GLN A 348 7.68 -4.23 14.98
CA GLN A 348 7.89 -2.85 15.44
C GLN A 348 6.83 -1.90 14.89
N VAL A 349 6.66 -0.76 15.56
CA VAL A 349 5.78 0.31 15.10
C VAL A 349 6.33 0.96 13.83
N GLY A 350 5.51 0.97 12.78
CA GLY A 350 5.86 1.48 11.45
C GLY A 350 6.59 0.49 10.57
N ASP A 351 6.66 -0.80 10.94
CA ASP A 351 7.04 -1.82 9.97
C ASP A 351 6.00 -1.91 8.86
N LEU A 352 6.47 -2.27 7.66
CA LEU A 352 5.68 -2.34 6.45
C LEU A 352 5.70 -3.77 5.91
N TYR A 353 4.52 -4.28 5.56
CA TYR A 353 4.36 -5.64 5.07
C TYR A 353 3.53 -5.62 3.79
N ALA A 354 4.17 -5.84 2.65
CA ALA A 354 3.52 -5.83 1.35
C ALA A 354 2.94 -7.21 1.03
N SER A 355 1.85 -7.23 0.26
CA SER A 355 1.05 -8.44 0.02
C SER A 355 1.76 -9.49 -0.84
N GLY A 356 2.76 -9.09 -1.60
CA GLY A 356 3.09 -9.71 -2.88
C GLY A 356 2.13 -9.26 -3.97
N THR A 357 2.59 -9.35 -5.21
CA THR A 357 1.84 -8.94 -6.41
C THR A 357 0.42 -9.50 -6.42
N ILE A 358 -0.57 -8.63 -6.69
CA ILE A 358 -2.00 -8.96 -6.68
C ILE A 358 -2.49 -9.23 -8.09
N SER A 359 -2.58 -10.51 -8.44
CA SER A 359 -3.20 -10.97 -9.69
C SER A 359 -4.56 -11.61 -9.43
N GLY A 360 -5.53 -11.35 -10.31
CA GLY A 360 -6.78 -12.10 -10.41
C GLY A 360 -6.71 -13.17 -11.50
N ALA A 361 -7.82 -13.89 -11.70
CA ALA A 361 -7.88 -15.02 -12.64
C ALA A 361 -7.88 -14.60 -14.11
N ASP A 362 -8.35 -13.39 -14.42
CA ASP A 362 -8.43 -12.87 -15.78
C ASP A 362 -7.13 -12.16 -16.18
N LYS A 363 -6.71 -12.29 -17.44
CA LYS A 363 -5.47 -11.65 -17.93
C LYS A 363 -5.40 -10.14 -17.66
N GLY A 364 -6.53 -9.43 -17.79
CA GLY A 364 -6.61 -7.99 -17.51
C GLY A 364 -6.48 -7.63 -16.03
N SER A 365 -6.36 -8.61 -15.14
CA SER A 365 -6.22 -8.45 -13.69
C SER A 365 -4.85 -8.91 -13.16
N TYR A 366 -3.89 -9.19 -14.04
CA TYR A 366 -2.55 -9.57 -13.64
C TYR A 366 -1.75 -8.37 -13.14
N GLY A 367 -1.06 -8.53 -12.01
CA GLY A 367 -0.44 -7.44 -11.25
C GLY A 367 0.94 -7.00 -11.71
N SER A 368 1.46 -7.48 -12.85
CA SER A 368 2.79 -7.13 -13.36
C SER A 368 2.86 -7.17 -14.89
N MET A 369 3.79 -6.42 -15.50
CA MET A 369 4.06 -6.51 -16.94
C MET A 369 4.60 -7.90 -17.31
N LEU A 370 5.37 -8.53 -16.42
CA LEU A 370 5.81 -9.92 -16.60
C LEU A 370 4.64 -10.84 -16.92
N GLU A 371 3.55 -10.74 -16.16
CA GLU A 371 2.35 -11.55 -16.35
C GLU A 371 1.51 -11.07 -17.54
N LEU A 372 1.21 -9.76 -17.59
CA LEU A 372 0.35 -9.17 -18.61
C LEU A 372 0.86 -9.43 -20.02
N THR A 373 2.19 -9.40 -20.20
CA THR A 373 2.83 -9.60 -21.50
C THR A 373 3.37 -11.01 -21.70
N TRP A 374 3.13 -11.89 -20.73
CA TRP A 374 3.65 -13.25 -20.72
C TRP A 374 5.16 -13.31 -21.02
N ARG A 375 5.94 -12.64 -20.16
CA ARG A 375 7.40 -12.48 -20.27
C ARG A 375 7.83 -11.81 -21.58
N GLY A 376 7.08 -10.80 -22.00
CA GLY A 376 7.32 -10.02 -23.22
C GLY A 376 6.92 -10.69 -24.54
N THR A 377 6.37 -11.92 -24.51
CA THR A 377 5.96 -12.63 -25.72
C THR A 377 4.61 -12.17 -26.29
N GLN A 378 3.83 -11.42 -25.50
CA GLN A 378 2.53 -10.86 -25.86
C GLN A 378 2.50 -9.37 -25.48
N PRO A 379 3.15 -8.47 -26.25
CA PRO A 379 3.16 -7.05 -25.94
C PRO A 379 1.75 -6.47 -25.78
N LEU A 380 1.60 -5.52 -24.86
CA LEU A 380 0.34 -4.78 -24.66
C LEU A 380 0.28 -3.58 -25.60
N GLN A 381 -0.88 -3.36 -26.23
CA GLN A 381 -1.15 -2.12 -26.96
C GLN A 381 -1.60 -1.02 -26.01
N LEU A 382 -1.01 0.16 -26.12
CA LEU A 382 -1.41 1.36 -25.40
C LEU A 382 -2.39 2.23 -26.21
N ALA A 383 -3.06 3.16 -25.53
CA ALA A 383 -4.04 4.06 -26.13
C ALA A 383 -3.47 5.00 -27.21
N ASP A 384 -2.17 5.25 -27.22
CA ASP A 384 -1.48 6.04 -28.25
C ASP A 384 -1.01 5.19 -29.45
N GLY A 385 -1.29 3.89 -29.44
CA GLY A 385 -0.90 2.92 -30.47
C GLY A 385 0.47 2.28 -30.27
N SER A 386 1.26 2.73 -29.29
CA SER A 386 2.55 2.10 -28.94
C SER A 386 2.36 0.74 -28.26
N GLU A 387 3.44 -0.04 -28.17
CA GLU A 387 3.47 -1.34 -27.49
C GLU A 387 4.38 -1.32 -26.27
N ARG A 388 4.08 -2.18 -25.30
CA ARG A 388 4.92 -2.43 -24.14
C ARG A 388 5.03 -3.91 -23.82
N SER A 389 6.26 -4.40 -23.72
CA SER A 389 6.58 -5.69 -23.08
C SER A 389 6.95 -5.49 -21.59
N PHE A 390 7.64 -4.40 -21.30
CA PHE A 390 8.11 -3.99 -19.98
C PHE A 390 8.08 -2.46 -19.91
N VAL A 391 8.30 -1.89 -18.73
CA VAL A 391 8.29 -0.44 -18.52
C VAL A 391 9.51 0.20 -19.21
N GLU A 392 9.26 1.22 -20.03
CA GLU A 392 10.29 1.96 -20.75
C GLU A 392 10.74 3.22 -19.97
N ASP A 393 11.85 3.83 -20.41
CA ASP A 393 12.27 5.10 -19.84
C ASP A 393 11.22 6.18 -20.11
N PHE A 394 10.99 7.03 -19.11
CA PHE A 394 10.00 8.10 -19.07
C PHE A 394 8.54 7.68 -19.02
N ASP A 395 8.24 6.38 -19.00
CA ASP A 395 6.93 5.90 -18.58
C ASP A 395 6.67 6.29 -17.11
N THR A 396 5.42 6.62 -16.80
CA THR A 396 4.92 6.78 -15.44
C THR A 396 3.94 5.64 -15.15
N VAL A 397 4.21 4.89 -14.09
CA VAL A 397 3.25 3.90 -13.56
C VAL A 397 2.46 4.59 -12.44
N ILE A 398 1.13 4.51 -12.51
CA ILE A 398 0.22 5.08 -11.52
C ILE A 398 -0.70 3.95 -11.05
N MET A 399 -0.73 3.70 -9.74
CA MET A 399 -1.67 2.76 -9.14
C MET A 399 -2.69 3.50 -8.30
N ARG A 400 -3.95 3.07 -8.41
CA ARG A 400 -5.09 3.61 -7.67
C ARG A 400 -5.84 2.48 -6.99
N GLY A 401 -6.51 2.80 -5.90
CA GLY A 401 -7.36 1.83 -5.23
C GLY A 401 -8.45 2.47 -4.40
N TYR A 402 -9.60 1.79 -4.34
CA TYR A 402 -10.72 2.18 -3.50
C TYR A 402 -11.65 0.99 -3.23
N GLY A 403 -12.30 1.00 -2.07
CA GLY A 403 -13.50 0.20 -1.84
C GLY A 403 -14.76 1.05 -1.92
N GLN A 404 -15.90 0.41 -2.09
CA GLN A 404 -17.19 1.10 -2.07
C GLN A 404 -18.22 0.34 -1.24
N HIS A 405 -18.93 1.05 -0.38
CA HIS A 405 -19.99 0.48 0.46
C HIS A 405 -21.14 1.48 0.61
N HIS A 406 -22.36 1.07 0.28
CA HIS A 406 -23.54 1.96 0.23
C HIS A 406 -23.33 3.25 -0.58
N GLY A 407 -22.64 3.14 -1.72
CA GLY A 407 -22.32 4.28 -2.58
C GLY A 407 -21.12 5.14 -2.11
N ILE A 408 -20.63 4.95 -0.89
CA ILE A 408 -19.51 5.71 -0.32
C ILE A 408 -18.19 5.07 -0.73
N ARG A 409 -17.31 5.88 -1.33
CA ARG A 409 -15.96 5.50 -1.75
C ARG A 409 -14.96 5.66 -0.60
N ILE A 410 -14.17 4.63 -0.32
CA ILE A 410 -13.03 4.70 0.61
C ILE A 410 -11.77 4.49 -0.22
N GLY A 411 -11.16 5.59 -0.65
CA GLY A 411 -10.04 5.58 -1.58
C GLY A 411 -8.68 5.75 -0.92
N PHE A 412 -7.64 5.43 -1.68
CA PHE A 412 -6.25 5.44 -1.24
C PHE A 412 -5.44 6.61 -1.85
N GLY A 413 -6.07 7.43 -2.69
CA GLY A 413 -5.36 8.29 -3.62
C GLY A 413 -4.60 7.43 -4.63
N GLU A 414 -3.35 7.79 -4.87
CA GLU A 414 -2.51 7.09 -5.84
C GLU A 414 -1.06 6.98 -5.39
N VAL A 415 -0.39 5.92 -5.88
CA VAL A 415 1.07 5.85 -5.94
C VAL A 415 1.50 6.00 -7.39
N ARG A 416 2.31 7.01 -7.68
CA ARG A 416 2.85 7.25 -9.02
C ARG A 416 4.36 7.41 -8.99
N SER A 417 5.07 6.83 -9.97
CA SER A 417 6.48 7.12 -10.17
C SER A 417 6.82 7.12 -11.65
N ARG A 418 7.61 8.11 -12.07
CA ARG A 418 8.19 8.19 -13.40
C ARG A 418 9.53 7.46 -13.43
N VAL A 419 9.73 6.63 -14.44
CA VAL A 419 11.01 5.96 -14.69
C VAL A 419 11.96 6.91 -15.42
N LEU A 420 13.17 7.07 -14.89
CA LEU A 420 14.25 7.83 -15.50
C LEU A 420 15.29 6.86 -16.08
N PRO A 421 16.04 7.29 -17.12
CA PRO A 421 17.14 6.51 -17.66
C PRO A 421 18.17 6.14 -16.58
N ALA A 422 18.87 5.04 -16.83
CA ALA A 422 19.95 4.58 -15.96
C ALA A 422 21.12 5.60 -15.93
N VAL A 423 21.65 5.86 -14.73
CA VAL A 423 22.80 6.78 -14.50
C VAL A 423 24.11 6.05 -14.65
#